data_AF-A0AB39L3A1-F1
#
_entry.id   AF-A0AB39L3A1-F1
#
_cell.length_a   1.000
_cell.length_b   1.000
_cell.length_c   1.000
_cell.angle_alpha   90.00
_cell.angle_beta   90.00
_cell.angle_gamma   90.00
#
_symmetry.space_group_name_H-M   'P 1'
#
loop_
_entity.id
_entity.type
_entity.pdbx_description
1 polymer ?
#
loop_
_entity_poly.entity_id
_entity_poly.type
_entity_poly.pdbx_seq_one_letter_code
_entity_poly.pdbx_strand_id
1 'polypeptide(L)'
;MAGQDKGGTGTRTSTGGRAPGTRSQGTRRVSPAVYRRRRLAVLVLMVLILGVLGVGIWTAVVAVGSVAQSPASLSTAASGSGSDPSSKPTSTAGADPSASSAASAAGASADPTATPTATPTPACDQHLITVSASTDKPSYAPTEKPVFTLKVTNGNPMPCEVNVGTTQMEFLVVSGTDRVFSSKDCQASAQDLPKTIAAGASETANFPWDRVRSTEGCKAVTTQPKPGIYVMTASLGPVTSSKAVFELK
;
A
#
# COMPACT_ATOMS: atom_id res chain seq x y z
N MET A 1 21.28 -20.01 85.26
CA MET A 1 21.59 -18.88 86.16
C MET A 1 23.05 -18.52 85.90
N ALA A 2 23.48 -17.31 85.58
CA ALA A 2 22.82 -16.05 85.28
C ALA A 2 23.82 -15.27 84.41
N GLY A 3 23.37 -14.72 83.29
CA GLY A 3 24.09 -13.69 82.56
C GLY A 3 23.59 -12.32 83.04
N GLN A 4 24.52 -11.47 83.45
CA GLN A 4 24.30 -10.05 83.76
C GLN A 4 25.60 -9.36 83.38
N ASP A 5 25.59 -8.50 82.36
CA ASP A 5 25.84 -7.05 82.40
C ASP A 5 26.35 -6.69 80.97
N LYS A 6 26.25 -5.51 80.36
CA LYS A 6 25.86 -4.15 80.73
C LYS A 6 25.84 -3.27 79.48
N GLY A 7 25.14 -2.13 79.57
CA GLY A 7 25.40 -0.92 78.77
C GLY A 7 24.54 -0.80 77.52
N GLY A 8 23.49 0.03 77.46
CA GLY A 8 23.53 1.48 77.65
C GLY A 8 23.99 2.10 76.33
N THR A 9 23.12 2.69 75.50
CA THR A 9 22.73 4.10 75.63
C THR A 9 21.48 4.35 74.80
N GLY A 10 20.51 5.07 75.37
CA GLY A 10 19.39 5.65 74.64
C GLY A 10 19.34 7.15 74.86
N THR A 11 18.99 7.90 73.82
CA THR A 11 18.38 9.25 73.85
C THR A 11 17.76 9.47 72.46
N ARG A 12 16.42 9.44 72.35
CA ARG A 12 15.47 10.57 72.11
C ARG A 12 15.85 11.42 70.88
N THR A 13 14.97 11.78 69.94
CA THR A 13 13.65 12.40 70.12
C THR A 13 12.92 12.58 68.77
N SER A 14 11.58 12.65 68.83
CA SER A 14 10.66 13.51 68.05
C SER A 14 10.35 13.26 66.57
N THR A 15 9.14 12.73 66.35
CA THR A 15 8.02 13.25 65.53
C THR A 15 8.26 14.25 64.40
N GLY A 16 7.73 13.91 63.22
CA GLY A 16 7.40 14.85 62.13
C GLY A 16 6.85 14.14 60.90
N GLY A 17 5.53 14.05 60.75
CA GLY A 17 4.88 13.50 59.57
C GLY A 17 4.97 14.43 58.34
N ARG A 18 5.11 13.85 57.14
CA ARG A 18 4.86 14.54 55.86
C ARG A 18 4.35 13.58 54.79
N ALA A 19 3.35 14.07 54.05
CA ALA A 19 2.53 13.42 53.02
C ALA A 19 3.29 12.77 51.85
N PRO A 20 2.66 11.87 51.07
CA PRO A 20 3.29 11.20 49.94
C PRO A 20 3.37 12.11 48.71
N GLY A 21 4.59 12.40 48.27
CA GLY A 21 4.87 13.09 47.02
C GLY A 21 4.74 12.17 45.81
N THR A 22 3.84 12.53 44.90
CA THR A 22 3.72 12.01 43.53
C THR A 22 5.04 12.16 42.77
N ARG A 23 5.64 11.05 42.31
CA ARG A 23 6.79 11.06 41.40
C ARG A 23 6.32 11.32 39.97
N SER A 24 6.47 12.55 39.49
CA SER A 24 6.45 12.87 38.06
C SER A 24 7.69 12.26 37.38
N GLN A 25 7.48 11.32 36.46
CA GLN A 25 8.53 10.85 35.56
C GLN A 25 8.74 11.88 34.45
N GLY A 26 9.86 12.61 34.51
CA GLY A 26 10.29 13.50 33.44
C GLY A 26 10.75 12.71 32.22
N THR A 27 10.17 13.00 31.07
CA THR A 27 10.63 12.56 29.74
C THR A 27 12.10 12.91 29.54
N ARG A 28 12.95 11.89 29.38
CA ARG A 28 14.38 12.04 29.09
C ARG A 28 14.55 12.66 27.69
N ARG A 29 14.77 13.98 27.62
CA ARG A 29 15.07 14.68 26.36
C ARG A 29 16.36 14.12 25.75
N VAL A 30 16.27 13.58 24.54
CA VAL A 30 17.45 13.19 23.75
C VAL A 30 18.20 14.46 23.35
N SER A 31 19.49 14.52 23.67
CA SER A 31 20.32 15.72 23.50
C SER A 31 20.45 16.12 22.01
N PRO A 32 20.19 17.39 21.64
CA PRO A 32 20.16 17.89 20.26
C PRO A 32 21.51 17.84 19.51
N ALA A 33 22.62 17.56 20.21
CA ALA A 33 23.95 17.39 19.60
C ALA A 33 24.06 16.10 18.75
N VAL A 34 23.34 15.03 19.13
CA VAL A 34 23.36 13.75 18.41
C VAL A 34 22.59 13.84 17.09
N TYR A 35 21.48 14.59 17.08
CA TYR A 35 20.69 14.81 15.87
C TYR A 35 21.47 15.60 14.82
N ARG A 36 22.23 16.63 15.22
CA ARG A 36 23.07 17.42 14.30
C ARG A 36 24.21 16.59 13.69
N ARG A 37 24.88 15.74 14.48
CA ARG A 37 25.93 14.84 13.98
C ARG A 37 25.38 13.78 13.01
N ARG A 38 24.22 13.18 13.33
CA ARG A 38 23.57 12.20 12.45
C ARG A 38 23.06 12.84 11.15
N ARG A 39 22.51 14.06 11.22
CA ARG A 39 22.03 14.79 10.04
C ARG A 39 23.16 15.19 9.10
N LEU A 40 24.31 15.63 9.63
CA LEU A 40 25.50 15.91 8.81
C LEU A 40 26.07 14.64 8.16
N ALA A 41 26.11 13.52 8.89
CA ALA A 41 26.58 12.25 8.34
C ALA A 41 25.70 11.77 7.17
N VAL A 42 24.37 11.91 7.29
CA VAL A 42 23.42 11.56 6.22
C VAL A 42 23.59 12.46 4.99
N LEU A 43 23.77 13.78 5.19
CA LEU A 43 23.97 14.71 4.07
C LEU A 43 25.28 14.45 3.32
N VAL A 44 26.38 14.17 4.03
CA VAL A 44 27.67 13.84 3.39
C VAL A 44 27.57 12.54 2.60
N LEU A 45 26.93 11.50 3.17
CA LEU A 45 26.70 10.23 2.46
C LEU A 45 25.86 10.44 1.20
N MET A 46 24.81 11.26 1.28
CA MET A 46 23.93 11.54 0.14
C MET A 46 24.65 12.29 -0.99
N VAL A 47 25.51 13.26 -0.65
CA VAL A 47 26.36 13.97 -1.63
C VAL A 47 27.37 13.02 -2.29
N LEU A 48 27.98 12.10 -1.51
CA LEU A 48 28.90 11.10 -2.06
C LEU A 48 28.20 10.16 -3.04
N ILE A 49 27.01 9.67 -2.70
CA ILE A 49 26.21 8.80 -3.57
C ILE A 49 25.83 9.53 -4.86
N LEU A 50 25.38 10.78 -4.77
CA LEU A 50 25.06 11.59 -5.94
C LEU A 50 26.29 11.89 -6.81
N GLY A 51 27.46 12.10 -6.20
CA GLY A 51 28.72 12.27 -6.92
C GLY A 51 29.11 11.02 -7.72
N VAL A 52 29.02 9.83 -7.11
CA VAL A 52 29.32 8.56 -7.78
C VAL A 52 28.33 8.29 -8.92
N LEU A 53 27.04 8.53 -8.71
CA LEU A 53 26.02 8.36 -9.75
C LEU A 53 26.17 9.39 -10.87
N GLY A 54 26.47 10.65 -10.55
CA GLY A 54 26.70 11.70 -11.54
C GLY A 54 27.91 11.44 -12.43
N VAL A 55 29.01 10.95 -11.85
CA VAL A 55 30.22 10.57 -12.61
C VAL A 55 29.99 9.28 -13.42
N GLY A 56 29.24 8.31 -12.88
CA GLY A 56 28.91 7.06 -13.58
C GLY A 56 27.98 7.23 -14.80
N ILE A 57 27.15 8.28 -14.81
CA ILE A 57 26.24 8.55 -15.94
C ILE A 57 26.96 9.30 -17.08
N TRP A 58 28.02 10.06 -16.81
CA TRP A 58 28.79 10.76 -17.85
C TRP A 58 29.75 9.86 -18.65
N THR A 59 30.08 8.65 -18.17
CA THR A 59 30.95 7.71 -18.92
C THR A 59 30.20 6.76 -19.84
N ALA A 60 28.85 6.74 -19.83
CA ALA A 60 28.05 5.79 -20.62
C ALA A 60 27.41 6.38 -21.90
N VAL A 61 27.56 7.68 -22.20
CA VAL A 61 26.90 8.34 -23.35
C VAL A 61 27.82 8.58 -24.55
N VAL A 62 29.11 8.18 -24.49
CA VAL A 62 30.06 8.37 -25.62
C VAL A 62 30.45 7.07 -26.32
N ALA A 63 29.93 5.90 -25.91
CA ALA A 63 30.21 4.65 -26.59
C ALA A 63 28.97 3.75 -26.64
N VAL A 64 28.23 3.83 -27.75
CA VAL A 64 27.72 2.71 -28.58
C VAL A 64 26.70 3.32 -29.54
N GLY A 65 27.22 3.72 -30.70
CA GLY A 65 26.41 3.87 -31.89
C GLY A 65 26.07 2.50 -32.49
N SER A 66 24.94 2.46 -33.19
CA SER A 66 24.76 1.71 -34.43
C SER A 66 24.90 0.18 -34.40
N VAL A 67 23.77 -0.55 -34.31
CA VAL A 67 23.50 -1.65 -35.25
C VAL A 67 22.02 -1.61 -35.67
N ALA A 68 21.79 -1.30 -36.94
CA ALA A 68 20.59 -1.61 -37.66
C ALA A 68 20.91 -2.82 -38.54
N GLN A 69 20.23 -3.95 -38.34
CA GLN A 69 19.99 -4.97 -39.38
C GLN A 69 19.18 -6.14 -38.83
N SER A 70 18.04 -6.40 -39.45
CA SER A 70 17.57 -7.77 -39.71
C SER A 70 16.78 -7.74 -41.02
N PRO A 71 17.21 -8.49 -42.06
CA PRO A 71 16.51 -8.61 -43.32
C PRO A 71 15.42 -9.68 -43.28
N ALA A 72 14.46 -9.52 -44.19
CA ALA A 72 13.30 -10.37 -44.41
C ALA A 72 13.64 -11.74 -45.05
N SER A 73 12.70 -12.69 -44.95
CA SER A 73 12.23 -13.59 -46.03
C SER A 73 11.04 -14.43 -45.50
N LEU A 74 9.82 -14.24 -46.00
CA LEU A 74 9.18 -14.85 -47.19
C LEU A 74 8.24 -16.01 -46.80
N SER A 75 6.93 -15.80 -47.00
CA SER A 75 6.02 -16.84 -47.48
C SER A 75 4.91 -16.18 -48.29
N THR A 76 4.98 -16.45 -49.58
CA THR A 76 4.04 -16.08 -50.63
C THR A 76 3.16 -17.30 -50.91
N ALA A 77 1.85 -17.14 -50.95
CA ALA A 77 0.99 -17.81 -51.93
C ALA A 77 -0.39 -17.12 -51.97
N ALA A 78 -0.77 -16.75 -53.18
CA ALA A 78 -1.90 -15.94 -53.57
C ALA A 78 -3.09 -16.79 -54.07
N SER A 79 -4.29 -16.20 -54.03
CA SER A 79 -5.39 -16.23 -55.02
C SER A 79 -6.66 -15.70 -54.34
N GLY A 80 -7.49 -14.82 -54.88
CA GLY A 80 -7.58 -14.18 -56.19
C GLY A 80 -9.05 -13.84 -56.49
N SER A 81 -9.32 -12.57 -56.86
CA SER A 81 -10.51 -12.01 -57.57
C SER A 81 -11.89 -12.04 -56.89
N GLY A 82 -12.74 -11.00 -56.98
CA GLY A 82 -12.69 -9.73 -57.72
C GLY A 82 -14.01 -8.96 -57.63
N SER A 83 -14.02 -7.74 -58.20
CA SER A 83 -15.15 -6.88 -58.63
C SER A 83 -15.63 -5.75 -57.68
N ASP A 84 -14.90 -4.62 -57.66
CA ASP A 84 -15.16 -3.31 -58.33
C ASP A 84 -16.62 -2.75 -58.52
N PRO A 85 -16.82 -1.45 -58.88
CA PRO A 85 -17.14 -0.34 -57.96
C PRO A 85 -18.40 0.46 -58.38
N SER A 86 -18.69 1.57 -57.67
CA SER A 86 -19.04 2.90 -58.23
C SER A 86 -20.03 3.67 -57.35
N SER A 87 -19.64 4.88 -56.91
CA SER A 87 -20.35 6.14 -57.23
C SER A 87 -19.75 7.33 -56.45
N LYS A 88 -19.15 8.26 -57.20
CA LYS A 88 -19.01 9.71 -56.92
C LYS A 88 -20.31 10.40 -57.44
N PRO A 89 -20.59 11.74 -57.35
CA PRO A 89 -19.77 12.86 -56.86
C PRO A 89 -20.47 14.09 -56.19
N THR A 90 -19.63 15.08 -55.82
CA THR A 90 -19.87 16.57 -55.77
C THR A 90 -20.81 17.11 -54.67
N SER A 91 -20.73 18.33 -54.11
CA SER A 91 -20.14 19.65 -54.41
C SER A 91 -20.24 20.52 -53.13
N THR A 92 -19.24 21.32 -52.71
CA THR A 92 -19.09 22.78 -52.93
C THR A 92 -19.82 23.74 -51.95
N ALA A 93 -18.98 24.56 -51.28
CA ALA A 93 -19.13 25.96 -50.83
C ALA A 93 -20.18 26.41 -49.77
N GLY A 94 -19.67 27.11 -48.75
CA GLY A 94 -19.89 28.57 -48.65
C GLY A 94 -20.72 29.12 -47.47
N ALA A 95 -20.11 30.11 -46.80
CA ALA A 95 -20.71 31.26 -46.10
C ALA A 95 -21.07 31.18 -44.59
N ASP A 96 -20.21 31.83 -43.77
CA ASP A 96 -20.59 32.76 -42.68
C ASP A 96 -21.26 34.04 -43.28
N PRO A 97 -21.91 34.98 -42.54
CA PRO A 97 -21.96 35.19 -41.08
C PRO A 97 -23.34 35.61 -40.46
N SER A 98 -23.35 35.72 -39.12
CA SER A 98 -24.02 36.74 -38.27
C SER A 98 -25.52 37.06 -38.42
N ALA A 99 -26.30 36.78 -37.36
CA ALA A 99 -27.42 37.63 -36.94
C ALA A 99 -27.59 37.59 -35.41
N SER A 100 -27.23 38.71 -34.78
CA SER A 100 -27.57 39.07 -33.41
C SER A 100 -29.04 39.49 -33.35
N SER A 101 -29.78 39.05 -32.33
CA SER A 101 -30.97 39.74 -31.82
C SER A 101 -31.30 39.25 -30.39
N ALA A 102 -31.01 40.10 -29.42
CA ALA A 102 -31.56 40.05 -28.08
C ALA A 102 -32.97 40.67 -28.08
N ALA A 103 -33.92 40.10 -27.32
CA ALA A 103 -34.83 40.84 -26.43
C ALA A 103 -35.88 39.92 -25.79
N SER A 104 -35.84 39.94 -24.46
CA SER A 104 -36.88 39.75 -23.44
C SER A 104 -38.36 39.78 -23.86
N ALA A 105 -39.20 38.93 -23.26
CA ALA A 105 -40.07 39.31 -22.12
C ALA A 105 -41.15 38.25 -21.77
N ALA A 106 -41.31 38.06 -20.46
CA ALA A 106 -42.56 37.86 -19.70
C ALA A 106 -43.48 36.64 -19.96
N GLY A 107 -43.46 35.72 -18.98
CA GLY A 107 -44.60 35.50 -18.08
C GLY A 107 -45.77 34.66 -18.59
N ALA A 108 -45.82 33.40 -18.17
CA ALA A 108 -47.07 32.65 -17.97
C ALA A 108 -46.92 31.67 -16.80
N SER A 109 -47.99 31.61 -15.99
CA SER A 109 -48.13 30.93 -14.71
C SER A 109 -47.89 29.42 -14.71
N ALA A 110 -47.51 28.96 -13.52
CA ALA A 110 -47.26 27.61 -13.04
C ALA A 110 -48.27 26.53 -13.46
N ASP A 111 -47.69 25.40 -13.87
CA ASP A 111 -48.19 24.06 -13.55
C ASP A 111 -47.14 23.44 -12.60
N PRO A 112 -47.49 22.87 -11.43
CA PRO A 112 -46.51 22.20 -10.60
C PRO A 112 -46.12 20.88 -11.29
N THR A 113 -45.15 20.96 -12.19
CA THR A 113 -44.45 19.79 -12.71
C THR A 113 -43.93 19.00 -11.52
N ALA A 114 -44.49 17.81 -11.31
CA ALA A 114 -44.03 16.86 -10.33
C ALA A 114 -42.51 16.72 -10.50
N THR A 115 -41.75 17.18 -9.50
CA THR A 115 -40.31 17.00 -9.49
C THR A 115 -40.08 15.48 -9.50
N PRO A 116 -39.37 14.92 -10.49
CA PRO A 116 -39.06 13.49 -10.46
C PRO A 116 -38.33 13.23 -9.14
N THR A 117 -38.92 12.39 -8.30
CA THR A 117 -38.25 11.90 -7.11
C THR A 117 -36.97 11.24 -7.59
N ALA A 118 -35.82 11.79 -7.21
CA ALA A 118 -34.53 11.25 -7.60
C ALA A 118 -34.51 9.77 -7.18
N THR A 119 -34.41 8.87 -8.16
CA THR A 119 -34.12 7.47 -7.89
C THR A 119 -32.85 7.44 -7.05
N PRO A 120 -32.82 6.75 -5.89
CA PRO A 120 -31.62 6.71 -5.08
C PRO A 120 -30.48 6.22 -5.96
N THR A 121 -29.42 7.03 -6.07
CA THR A 121 -28.17 6.53 -6.66
C THR A 121 -27.80 5.28 -5.88
N PRO A 122 -27.50 4.15 -6.55
CA PRO A 122 -27.09 2.96 -5.84
C PRO A 122 -25.93 3.35 -4.91
N ALA A 123 -25.92 2.82 -3.70
CA ALA A 123 -24.81 3.01 -2.77
C ALA A 123 -23.83 1.86 -2.96
N CYS A 124 -22.57 2.08 -2.59
CA CYS A 124 -21.60 1.00 -2.56
C CYS A 124 -22.00 -0.06 -1.52
N ASP A 125 -22.30 -1.28 -1.96
CA ASP A 125 -22.47 -2.43 -1.08
C ASP A 125 -21.08 -3.01 -0.75
N GLN A 126 -20.70 -2.91 0.52
CA GLN A 126 -19.42 -3.42 1.01
C GLN A 126 -19.31 -4.94 0.92
N HIS A 127 -20.43 -5.68 0.88
CA HIS A 127 -20.42 -7.14 0.69
C HIS A 127 -19.97 -7.56 -0.70
N LEU A 128 -20.06 -6.65 -1.69
CA LEU A 128 -19.56 -6.87 -3.04
C LEU A 128 -18.09 -6.45 -3.20
N ILE A 129 -17.43 -5.97 -2.14
CA ILE A 129 -15.98 -5.80 -2.12
C ILE A 129 -15.32 -7.09 -1.66
N THR A 130 -14.59 -7.74 -2.56
CA THR A 130 -13.92 -9.02 -2.29
C THR A 130 -12.42 -8.86 -2.19
N VAL A 131 -11.78 -9.68 -1.37
CA VAL A 131 -10.31 -9.75 -1.22
C VAL A 131 -9.82 -11.14 -1.62
N SER A 132 -8.79 -11.20 -2.46
CA SER A 132 -8.08 -12.44 -2.78
C SER A 132 -6.61 -12.35 -2.43
N ALA A 133 -6.03 -13.47 -2.00
CA ALA A 133 -4.61 -13.62 -1.71
C ALA A 133 -3.94 -14.55 -2.70
N SER A 134 -2.71 -14.23 -3.09
CA SER A 134 -1.85 -15.13 -3.87
C SER A 134 -0.38 -14.93 -3.52
N THR A 135 0.44 -15.91 -3.88
CA THR A 135 1.90 -15.80 -3.87
C THR A 135 2.40 -15.82 -5.31
N ASP A 136 3.56 -15.23 -5.57
CA ASP A 136 4.14 -15.19 -6.93
C ASP A 136 4.54 -16.58 -7.47
N LYS A 137 4.80 -17.54 -6.58
CA LYS A 137 5.10 -18.93 -6.90
C LYS A 137 4.45 -19.88 -5.88
N PRO A 138 4.19 -21.14 -6.28
CA PRO A 138 3.68 -22.16 -5.35
C PRO A 138 4.77 -22.78 -4.46
N SER A 139 6.05 -22.65 -4.84
CA SER A 139 7.18 -23.27 -4.11
C SER A 139 8.45 -22.44 -4.31
N TYR A 140 9.27 -22.33 -3.26
CA TYR A 140 10.41 -21.42 -3.19
C TYR A 140 11.69 -22.14 -2.74
N ALA A 141 12.82 -21.83 -3.39
CA ALA A 141 14.13 -22.32 -2.97
C ALA A 141 14.57 -21.72 -1.61
N PRO A 142 15.58 -22.27 -0.90
CA PRO A 142 15.95 -21.86 0.46
C PRO A 142 16.22 -20.38 0.69
N THR A 143 16.71 -19.66 -0.32
CA THR A 143 17.00 -18.22 -0.23
C THR A 143 15.99 -17.34 -0.96
N GLU A 144 15.00 -17.96 -1.60
CA GLU A 144 14.00 -17.25 -2.38
C GLU A 144 12.92 -16.69 -1.47
N LYS A 145 12.53 -15.44 -1.72
CA LYS A 145 11.60 -14.68 -0.90
C LYS A 145 10.24 -14.63 -1.58
N PRO A 146 9.17 -15.14 -0.95
CA PRO A 146 7.82 -14.99 -1.47
C PRO A 146 7.40 -13.53 -1.59
N VAL A 147 6.72 -13.20 -2.67
CA VAL A 147 5.94 -11.97 -2.80
C VAL A 147 4.49 -12.32 -2.59
N PHE A 148 3.89 -11.75 -1.54
CA PHE A 148 2.47 -11.88 -1.26
C PHE A 148 1.70 -10.81 -1.99
N THR A 149 0.55 -11.16 -2.52
CA THR A 149 -0.33 -10.25 -3.25
C THR A 149 -1.71 -10.27 -2.61
N LEU A 150 -2.21 -9.08 -2.27
CA LEU A 150 -3.60 -8.82 -1.88
C LEU A 150 -4.25 -8.08 -3.04
N LYS A 151 -5.33 -8.64 -3.59
CA LYS A 151 -6.15 -7.98 -4.62
C LYS A 151 -7.53 -7.70 -4.06
N VAL A 152 -7.95 -6.44 -4.15
CA VAL A 152 -9.27 -5.94 -3.79
C VAL A 152 -10.06 -5.76 -5.07
N THR A 153 -11.25 -6.35 -5.17
CA THR A 153 -12.11 -6.24 -6.36
C THR A 153 -13.45 -5.64 -5.98
N ASN A 154 -13.89 -4.65 -6.75
CA ASN A 154 -15.22 -4.07 -6.61
C ASN A 154 -16.23 -4.80 -7.50
N GLY A 155 -17.09 -5.63 -6.90
CA GLY A 155 -18.18 -6.32 -7.58
C GLY A 155 -19.45 -5.50 -7.76
N ASN A 156 -19.49 -4.26 -7.26
CA ASN A 156 -20.65 -3.38 -7.46
C ASN A 156 -20.76 -2.94 -8.94
N PRO A 157 -21.97 -2.62 -9.43
CA PRO A 157 -22.19 -2.06 -10.77
C PRO A 157 -21.74 -0.59 -10.89
N MET A 158 -21.13 -0.02 -9.85
CA MET A 158 -20.74 1.38 -9.74
C MET A 158 -19.37 1.51 -9.04
N PRO A 159 -18.66 2.65 -9.20
CA PRO A 159 -17.45 2.92 -8.45
C PRO A 159 -17.67 2.96 -6.94
N CYS A 160 -16.73 2.40 -6.18
CA CYS A 160 -16.75 2.35 -4.73
C CYS A 160 -15.48 2.96 -4.14
N GLU A 161 -15.62 3.84 -3.16
CA GLU A 161 -14.49 4.26 -2.34
C GLU A 161 -14.19 3.18 -1.29
N VAL A 162 -12.97 2.66 -1.30
CA VAL A 162 -12.49 1.62 -0.39
C VAL A 162 -11.17 2.08 0.22
N ASN A 163 -11.07 2.01 1.55
CA ASN A 163 -9.80 2.25 2.23
C ASN A 163 -8.88 1.03 2.06
N VAL A 164 -7.91 1.16 1.16
CA VAL A 164 -6.87 0.17 0.87
C VAL A 164 -5.55 0.50 1.59
N GLY A 165 -5.66 1.20 2.73
CA GLY A 165 -4.53 1.58 3.57
C GLY A 165 -3.98 0.44 4.42
N THR A 166 -2.77 0.61 4.93
CA THR A 166 -2.12 -0.35 5.85
C THR A 166 -2.78 -0.39 7.23
N THR A 167 -3.64 0.56 7.56
CA THR A 167 -4.58 0.48 8.69
C THR A 167 -5.55 -0.70 8.54
N GLN A 168 -5.96 -0.98 7.30
CA GLN A 168 -6.93 -2.03 6.99
C GLN A 168 -6.26 -3.34 6.56
N MET A 169 -5.11 -3.25 5.88
CA MET A 169 -4.45 -4.41 5.28
C MET A 169 -3.71 -5.29 6.29
N GLU A 170 -3.75 -6.60 6.06
CA GLU A 170 -2.91 -7.57 6.74
C GLU A 170 -2.52 -8.72 5.83
N PHE A 171 -1.25 -9.14 5.89
CA PHE A 171 -0.79 -10.43 5.41
C PHE A 171 -0.44 -11.30 6.62
N LEU A 172 -1.14 -12.42 6.77
CA LEU A 172 -0.92 -13.40 7.85
C LEU A 172 -0.40 -14.70 7.26
N VAL A 173 0.65 -15.26 7.85
CA VAL A 173 1.25 -16.54 7.46
C VAL A 173 1.21 -17.52 8.62
N VAL A 174 0.74 -18.73 8.35
CA VAL A 174 0.68 -19.83 9.31
C VAL A 174 1.23 -21.13 8.71
N SER A 175 1.66 -22.06 9.56
CA SER A 175 1.99 -23.44 9.20
C SER A 175 1.35 -24.39 10.21
N GLY A 176 0.31 -25.12 9.81
CA GLY A 176 -0.52 -25.86 10.76
C GLY A 176 -1.16 -24.91 11.79
N THR A 177 -0.88 -25.13 13.08
CA THR A 177 -1.31 -24.25 14.17
C THR A 177 -0.29 -23.16 14.52
N ASP A 178 0.89 -23.18 13.88
CA ASP A 178 1.96 -22.24 14.16
C ASP A 178 1.73 -20.92 13.43
N ARG A 179 1.63 -19.82 14.17
CA ARG A 179 1.59 -18.46 13.61
C ARG A 179 3.03 -17.99 13.34
N VAL A 180 3.33 -17.78 12.07
CA VAL A 180 4.69 -17.55 11.60
C VAL A 180 4.97 -16.05 11.48
N PHE A 181 4.04 -15.31 10.87
CA PHE A 181 4.24 -13.89 10.55
C PHE A 181 2.89 -13.17 10.41
N SER A 182 2.83 -11.91 10.85
CA SER A 182 1.86 -10.92 10.38
C SER A 182 2.57 -9.64 9.95
N SER A 183 2.08 -9.01 8.87
CA SER A 183 2.55 -7.68 8.45
C SER A 183 2.26 -6.58 9.47
N LYS A 184 1.29 -6.78 10.37
CA LYS A 184 0.95 -5.82 11.42
C LYS A 184 1.93 -5.81 12.58
N ASP A 185 2.66 -6.90 12.80
CA ASP A 185 3.50 -7.09 13.99
C ASP A 185 4.59 -6.02 14.16
N CYS A 186 5.14 -5.53 13.04
CA CYS A 186 6.21 -4.54 13.00
C CYS A 186 5.78 -3.20 12.36
N GLN A 187 4.48 -2.97 12.21
CA GLN A 187 3.97 -1.77 11.55
C GLN A 187 4.05 -0.55 12.49
N ALA A 188 4.98 0.37 12.22
CA ALA A 188 5.18 1.56 13.06
C ALA A 188 4.24 2.73 12.72
N SER A 189 3.79 2.84 11.47
CA SER A 189 3.00 3.97 10.97
C SER A 189 1.96 3.52 9.96
N ALA A 190 0.89 2.88 10.44
CA ALA A 190 -0.27 2.54 9.62
C ALA A 190 -0.85 3.82 8.98
N GLN A 191 -1.27 3.74 7.71
CA GLN A 191 -1.90 4.86 7.01
C GLN A 191 -3.18 4.41 6.33
N ASP A 192 -4.18 5.27 6.34
CA ASP A 192 -5.35 5.14 5.48
C ASP A 192 -4.98 5.50 4.04
N LEU A 193 -5.62 4.82 3.09
CA LEU A 193 -5.49 5.11 1.67
C LEU A 193 -6.85 4.88 1.00
N PRO A 194 -7.77 5.84 1.08
CA PRO A 194 -9.03 5.76 0.34
C PRO A 194 -8.75 5.77 -1.16
N LYS A 195 -9.32 4.80 -1.88
CA LYS A 195 -9.28 4.74 -3.34
C LYS A 195 -10.66 4.46 -3.90
N THR A 196 -11.01 5.16 -4.97
CA THR A 196 -12.19 4.86 -5.76
C THR A 196 -11.88 3.78 -6.78
N ILE A 197 -12.45 2.59 -6.59
CA ILE A 197 -12.31 1.44 -7.47
C ILE A 197 -13.55 1.38 -8.37
N ALA A 198 -13.35 1.47 -9.70
CA ALA A 198 -14.46 1.37 -10.66
C ALA A 198 -15.18 0.00 -10.58
N ALA A 199 -16.40 -0.06 -11.13
CA ALA A 199 -17.16 -1.30 -11.23
C ALA A 199 -16.35 -2.41 -11.94
N GLY A 200 -16.24 -3.58 -11.32
CA GLY A 200 -15.45 -4.72 -11.81
C GLY A 200 -13.92 -4.53 -11.76
N ALA A 201 -13.43 -3.33 -11.43
CA ALA A 201 -12.00 -3.06 -11.36
C ALA A 201 -11.37 -3.61 -10.08
N SER A 202 -10.04 -3.60 -10.02
CA SER A 202 -9.31 -4.10 -8.86
C SER A 202 -8.09 -3.27 -8.52
N GLU A 203 -7.76 -3.23 -7.24
CA GLU A 203 -6.54 -2.65 -6.70
C GLU A 203 -5.68 -3.76 -6.09
N THR A 204 -4.36 -3.65 -6.21
CA THR A 204 -3.44 -4.70 -5.76
C THR A 204 -2.33 -4.11 -4.89
N ALA A 205 -2.00 -4.83 -3.81
CA ALA A 205 -0.85 -4.55 -2.96
C ALA A 205 0.08 -5.77 -2.95
N ASN A 206 1.38 -5.53 -3.07
CA ASN A 206 2.41 -6.56 -3.04
C ASN A 206 3.30 -6.38 -1.81
N PHE A 207 3.58 -7.48 -1.12
CA PHE A 207 4.41 -7.51 0.08
C PHE A 207 5.50 -8.59 -0.07
N PRO A 208 6.76 -8.21 -0.30
CA PRO A 208 7.87 -9.15 -0.26
C PRO A 208 8.10 -9.57 1.18
N TRP A 209 8.00 -10.87 1.46
CA TRP A 209 8.27 -11.41 2.79
C TRP A 209 9.67 -12.00 2.87
N ASP A 210 10.48 -11.47 3.77
CA ASP A 210 11.89 -11.86 3.96
C ASP A 210 12.09 -13.26 4.58
N ARG A 211 11.03 -14.08 4.67
CA ARG A 211 11.03 -15.35 5.43
C ARG A 211 11.48 -15.14 6.87
N VAL A 212 11.05 -14.04 7.49
CA VAL A 212 11.33 -13.72 8.89
C VAL A 212 10.04 -13.87 9.69
N ARG A 213 10.15 -14.55 10.84
CA ARG A 213 9.04 -14.66 11.78
C ARG A 213 8.79 -13.34 12.46
N SER A 214 7.53 -13.04 12.78
CA SER A 214 7.17 -11.87 13.55
C SER A 214 6.19 -12.19 14.67
N THR A 215 6.24 -11.35 15.71
CA THR A 215 5.30 -11.34 16.82
C THR A 215 4.98 -9.89 17.16
N GLU A 216 3.82 -9.68 17.77
CA GLU A 216 3.29 -8.35 18.06
C GLU A 216 4.30 -7.46 18.82
N GLY A 217 4.38 -6.19 18.43
CA GLY A 217 5.33 -5.23 18.99
C GLY A 217 6.75 -5.41 18.46
N CYS A 218 6.89 -6.07 17.31
CA CYS A 218 8.16 -6.31 16.61
C CYS A 218 9.25 -6.93 17.50
N LYS A 219 8.86 -7.85 18.38
CA LYS A 219 9.84 -8.55 19.23
C LYS A 219 10.71 -9.44 18.34
N ALA A 220 12.01 -9.45 18.64
CA ALA A 220 12.95 -10.27 17.90
C ALA A 220 12.61 -11.76 18.04
N VAL A 221 12.43 -12.44 16.91
CA VAL A 221 12.31 -13.89 16.82
C VAL A 221 13.50 -14.41 16.03
N THR A 222 14.36 -15.21 16.67
CA THR A 222 15.60 -15.71 16.05
C THR A 222 15.40 -17.00 15.26
N THR A 223 14.31 -17.73 15.51
CA THR A 223 13.98 -18.93 14.76
C THR A 223 13.47 -18.56 13.37
N GLN A 224 14.07 -19.14 12.34
CA GLN A 224 13.61 -18.96 10.97
C GLN A 224 12.46 -19.94 10.63
N PRO A 225 11.55 -19.57 9.69
CA PRO A 225 10.63 -20.51 9.08
C PRO A 225 11.41 -21.67 8.42
N LYS A 226 11.04 -22.90 8.77
CA LYS A 226 11.66 -24.13 8.27
C LYS A 226 11.09 -24.53 6.90
N PRO A 227 11.72 -25.45 6.18
CA PRO A 227 11.08 -26.08 5.03
C PRO A 227 9.72 -26.69 5.40
N GLY A 228 8.73 -26.56 4.53
CA GLY A 228 7.38 -27.05 4.77
C GLY A 228 6.28 -26.27 4.02
N ILE A 229 5.03 -26.61 4.32
CA ILE A 229 3.85 -25.99 3.74
C ILE A 229 3.37 -24.85 4.62
N TYR A 230 3.06 -23.73 3.98
CA TYR A 230 2.58 -22.51 4.58
C TYR A 230 1.27 -22.09 3.93
N VAL A 231 0.46 -21.40 4.73
CA VAL A 231 -0.77 -20.76 4.29
C VAL A 231 -0.63 -19.27 4.55
N MET A 232 -0.82 -18.47 3.49
CA MET A 232 -0.96 -17.03 3.58
C MET A 232 -2.42 -16.63 3.35
N THR A 233 -2.91 -15.74 4.19
CA THR A 233 -4.20 -15.06 4.00
C THR A 233 -3.98 -13.57 4.04
N ALA A 234 -4.67 -12.86 3.15
CA ALA A 234 -4.74 -11.41 3.14
C ALA A 234 -6.10 -10.94 3.68
N SER A 235 -6.11 -9.83 4.43
CA SER A 235 -7.34 -9.21 4.91
C SER A 235 -7.35 -7.71 4.62
N LEU A 236 -8.56 -7.16 4.44
CA LEU A 236 -8.83 -5.73 4.37
C LEU A 236 -9.97 -5.39 5.34
N GLY A 237 -9.64 -4.83 6.50
CA GLY A 237 -10.62 -4.64 7.57
C GLY A 237 -11.24 -5.98 7.99
N PRO A 238 -12.59 -6.13 7.96
CA PRO A 238 -13.26 -7.38 8.32
C PRO A 238 -13.28 -8.44 7.22
N VAL A 239 -12.87 -8.11 5.98
CA VAL A 239 -12.90 -9.04 4.85
C VAL A 239 -11.59 -9.81 4.77
N THR A 240 -11.68 -11.14 4.84
CA THR A 240 -10.52 -12.04 4.72
C THR A 240 -10.63 -12.89 3.46
N SER A 241 -9.52 -13.03 2.75
CA SER A 241 -9.41 -13.86 1.55
C SER A 241 -9.45 -15.35 1.83
N SER A 242 -9.64 -16.13 0.76
CA SER A 242 -9.30 -17.55 0.74
C SER A 242 -7.80 -17.77 0.98
N LYS A 243 -7.45 -19.00 1.36
CA LYS A 243 -6.06 -19.42 1.62
C LYS A 243 -5.23 -19.46 0.34
N ALA A 244 -4.05 -18.84 0.36
CA ALA A 244 -2.98 -19.06 -0.60
C ALA A 244 -1.96 -20.03 0.02
N VAL A 245 -1.78 -21.20 -0.60
CA VAL A 245 -0.86 -22.24 -0.11
C VAL A 245 0.44 -22.16 -0.89
N PHE A 246 1.57 -22.23 -0.18
CA PHE A 246 2.89 -22.28 -0.80
C PHE A 246 3.85 -23.13 0.03
N GLU A 247 4.92 -23.59 -0.62
CA GLU A 247 5.97 -24.39 -0.02
C GLU A 247 7.27 -23.61 0.10
N LEU A 248 7.93 -23.72 1.25
CA LEU A 248 9.33 -23.35 1.40
C LEU A 248 10.18 -24.62 1.37
N LYS A 249 11.19 -24.66 0.50
CA LYS A 249 12.22 -25.71 0.50
C LYS A 249 13.40 -25.34 1.38
#